data_AF-A0A661MA01-F1
#
_entry.id   AF-A0A661MA01-F1
#
_cell.length_a   1.000
_cell.length_b   1.000
_cell.length_c   1.000
_cell.angle_alpha   90.00
_cell.angle_beta   90.00
_cell.angle_gamma   90.00
#
_symmetry.space_group_name_H-M   'P 1'
#
loop_
_entity.id
_entity.type
_entity.pdbx_description
1 polymer ?
#
loop_
_entity_poly.entity_id
_entity_poly.type
_entity_poly.pdbx_seq_one_letter_code
_entity_poly.pdbx_strand_id
1 'polypeptide(L)'
;VMQPATALGQQPPAAQPRDEPSSTIVIDSPPPPQAGVPEFQTPSTGVILDRPGRVLISGTPVRAHFRSPTDGVSFQLRMGGSYSSISGVSFGMGYGGYGGYGGYGFGYGVAPYYGEVITKAYQPICETPCDATLLSGRHRMALSLEGGRPVDVAQPIDLSADAIVEGVYVDKRRMRKAGWATFVAGSIAGLAMMFASVSYHNDPFVNGNQIRNPGVFYTGVGIFVGSIITGAVLASQNDEAHVNVYPVE
;
A
#
# COMPACT_ATOMS: atom_id res chain seq x y z
N VAL A 1 38.87 -27.58 -23.70
CA VAL A 1 39.70 -26.41 -23.32
C VAL A 1 38.74 -25.28 -22.98
N MET A 2 38.48 -25.06 -21.70
CA MET A 2 37.57 -24.02 -21.19
C MET A 2 38.31 -22.67 -21.18
N GLN A 3 37.73 -21.66 -21.80
CA GLN A 3 38.19 -20.27 -21.71
C GLN A 3 37.62 -19.62 -20.44
N PRO A 4 38.41 -18.88 -19.64
CA PRO A 4 37.91 -18.16 -18.48
C PRO A 4 37.25 -16.83 -18.89
N ALA A 5 36.12 -16.54 -18.24
CA ALA A 5 35.37 -15.30 -18.39
C ALA A 5 36.15 -14.13 -17.77
N THR A 6 36.19 -13.02 -18.51
CA THR A 6 36.85 -11.76 -18.15
C THR A 6 36.02 -11.02 -17.10
N ALA A 7 36.65 -10.70 -15.96
CA ALA A 7 36.04 -9.92 -14.88
C ALA A 7 35.87 -8.44 -15.30
N LEU A 8 34.64 -7.93 -15.22
CA LEU A 8 34.28 -6.54 -15.47
C LEU A 8 34.20 -5.75 -14.16
N GLY A 9 34.97 -4.66 -14.10
CA GLY A 9 34.55 -3.40 -13.47
C GLY A 9 34.76 -3.25 -11.97
N GLN A 10 35.93 -2.73 -11.59
CA GLN A 10 36.10 -2.01 -10.33
C GLN A 10 35.22 -0.75 -10.34
N GLN A 11 34.22 -0.71 -9.47
CA GLN A 11 33.42 0.48 -9.20
C GLN A 11 34.24 1.46 -8.34
N PRO A 12 34.39 2.74 -8.73
CA PRO A 12 35.12 3.71 -7.93
C PRO A 12 34.42 3.97 -6.58
N PRO A 13 35.19 4.28 -5.52
CA PRO A 13 34.65 4.48 -4.18
C PRO A 13 33.69 5.66 -4.13
N ALA A 14 32.48 5.40 -3.63
CA ALA A 14 31.48 6.43 -3.37
C ALA A 14 32.01 7.46 -2.37
N ALA A 15 31.88 8.74 -2.72
CA ALA A 15 32.21 9.86 -1.86
C ALA A 15 31.42 9.76 -0.55
N GLN A 16 32.12 9.83 0.58
CA GLN A 16 31.51 9.85 1.91
C GLN A 16 30.59 11.07 2.06
N PRO A 17 29.39 10.90 2.64
CA PRO A 17 28.54 12.03 3.03
C PRO A 17 29.28 12.87 4.06
N ARG A 18 29.34 14.18 3.81
CA ARG A 18 29.93 15.16 4.69
C ARG A 18 28.97 15.35 5.86
N ASP A 19 29.39 14.96 7.07
CA ASP A 19 28.65 15.21 8.31
C ASP A 19 28.49 16.73 8.52
N GLU A 20 27.31 17.27 8.20
CA GLU A 20 26.91 18.60 8.66
C GLU A 20 26.55 18.52 10.15
N PRO A 21 27.17 19.33 11.01
CA PRO A 21 26.85 19.33 12.43
C PRO A 21 25.41 19.83 12.63
N SER A 22 24.56 18.92 13.09
CA SER A 22 23.23 19.19 13.62
C SER A 22 23.27 20.37 14.59
N SER A 23 22.75 21.53 14.16
CA SER A 23 22.54 22.67 15.04
C SER A 23 21.43 22.33 16.03
N THR A 24 21.81 21.86 17.21
CA THR A 24 20.94 21.85 18.39
C THR A 24 20.59 23.29 18.71
N ILE A 25 19.40 23.73 18.29
CA ILE A 25 18.80 24.97 18.79
C ILE A 25 18.38 24.68 20.23
N VAL A 26 19.23 25.05 21.18
CA VAL A 26 18.85 25.18 22.59
C VAL A 26 17.82 26.29 22.64
N ILE A 27 16.56 25.92 22.85
CA ILE A 27 15.50 26.89 23.10
C ILE A 27 15.76 27.42 24.50
N ASP A 28 16.32 28.63 24.55
CA ASP A 28 16.42 29.42 25.78
C ASP A 28 15.08 29.44 26.50
N SER A 29 15.15 29.25 27.81
CA SER A 29 14.02 29.30 28.73
C SER A 29 13.11 30.50 28.43
N PRO A 30 11.77 30.32 28.47
CA PRO A 30 10.85 31.40 28.17
C PRO A 30 11.10 32.61 29.10
N PRO A 31 11.05 33.84 28.58
CA PRO A 31 11.27 35.04 29.37
C PRO A 31 10.23 35.13 30.50
N PRO A 32 10.61 35.69 31.67
CA PRO A 32 9.68 35.84 32.79
C PRO A 32 8.48 36.70 32.37
N PRO A 33 7.27 36.38 32.88
CA PRO A 33 6.05 37.09 32.51
C PRO A 33 6.19 38.57 32.83
N GLN A 34 6.09 39.42 31.80
CA GLN A 34 6.08 40.86 31.96
C GLN A 34 4.75 41.31 32.56
N ALA A 35 4.80 41.90 33.75
CA ALA A 35 3.63 42.50 34.39
C ALA A 35 3.13 43.68 33.54
N GLY A 36 1.90 43.58 33.01
CA GLY A 36 1.23 44.66 32.29
C GLY A 36 0.88 44.37 30.83
N VAL A 37 1.25 43.21 30.28
CA VAL A 37 0.75 42.78 28.95
C VAL A 37 -0.65 42.18 29.14
N PRO A 38 -1.69 42.64 28.42
CA PRO A 38 -3.01 42.03 28.50
C PRO A 38 -2.89 40.54 28.14
N GLU A 39 -3.39 39.70 29.03
CA GLU A 39 -3.42 38.25 28.89
C GLU A 39 -4.09 37.91 27.56
N PHE A 40 -3.27 37.47 26.59
CA PHE A 40 -3.75 37.05 25.30
C PHE A 40 -4.68 35.86 25.57
N GLN A 41 -5.99 36.07 25.44
CA GLN A 41 -6.97 35.00 25.42
C GLN A 41 -6.63 34.12 24.22
N THR A 42 -5.83 33.07 24.44
CA THR A 42 -5.58 32.06 23.44
C THR A 42 -6.93 31.42 23.10
N PRO A 43 -7.38 31.50 21.84
CA PRO A 43 -8.60 30.82 21.44
C PRO A 43 -8.43 29.33 21.76
N SER A 44 -9.42 28.75 22.43
CA SER A 44 -9.43 27.37 22.92
C SER A 44 -9.32 26.31 21.83
N THR A 45 -9.32 26.71 20.56
CA THR A 45 -9.04 25.87 19.40
C THR A 45 -8.74 26.78 18.21
N GLY A 46 -7.53 26.71 17.66
CA GLY A 46 -7.13 27.55 16.53
C GLY A 46 -5.80 27.14 15.93
N VAL A 47 -5.71 27.22 14.61
CA VAL A 47 -4.45 27.05 13.88
C VAL A 47 -3.79 28.41 13.79
N ILE A 48 -2.69 28.61 14.53
CA ILE A 48 -1.90 29.84 14.45
C ILE A 48 -0.74 29.58 13.47
N LEU A 49 -0.75 30.28 12.33
CA LEU A 49 0.40 30.33 11.44
C LEU A 49 1.41 31.33 12.01
N ASP A 50 2.40 30.81 12.74
CA ASP A 50 3.46 31.63 13.36
C ASP A 50 4.53 32.04 12.34
N ARG A 51 4.81 31.18 11.33
CA ARG A 51 5.72 31.45 10.20
C ARG A 51 5.32 30.65 8.95
N PRO A 52 5.71 31.06 7.73
CA PRO A 52 5.55 30.22 6.54
C PRO A 52 6.20 28.85 6.79
N GLY A 53 5.38 27.80 6.78
CA GLY A 53 5.82 26.41 6.97
C GLY A 53 5.75 25.87 8.41
N ARG A 54 5.30 26.65 9.42
CA ARG A 54 5.03 26.13 10.77
C ARG A 54 3.56 26.32 11.13
N VAL A 55 2.90 25.22 11.44
CA VAL A 55 1.51 25.16 11.90
C VAL A 55 1.54 24.78 13.37
N LEU A 56 1.21 25.73 14.25
CA LEU A 56 0.99 25.42 15.66
C LEU A 56 -0.42 24.85 15.80
N ILE A 57 -0.49 23.59 16.22
CA ILE A 57 -1.74 22.92 16.54
C ILE A 57 -1.92 23.04 18.05
N SER A 58 -2.93 23.79 18.46
CA SER A 58 -3.33 23.92 19.87
C SER A 58 -4.59 23.09 20.12
N GLY A 59 -4.60 22.35 21.22
CA GLY A 59 -5.75 21.56 21.68
C GLY A 59 -5.55 21.16 23.14
N THR A 60 -6.63 20.78 23.82
CA THR A 60 -6.52 20.28 25.20
C THR A 60 -5.95 18.86 25.15
N PRO A 61 -4.94 18.53 25.96
CA PRO A 61 -4.43 17.17 26.03
C PRO A 61 -5.51 16.25 26.64
N VAL A 62 -5.78 15.14 25.97
CA VAL A 62 -6.77 14.12 26.34
C VAL A 62 -6.05 12.78 26.46
N ARG A 63 -6.34 12.00 27.50
CA ARG A 63 -5.78 10.65 27.68
C ARG A 63 -6.60 9.64 26.91
N ALA A 64 -5.93 8.88 26.05
CA ALA A 64 -6.53 7.78 25.32
C ALA A 64 -5.86 6.46 25.72
N HIS A 65 -6.68 5.50 26.15
CA HIS A 65 -6.24 4.16 26.49
C HIS A 65 -6.43 3.24 25.27
N PHE A 66 -5.32 2.85 24.64
CA PHE A 66 -5.33 2.07 23.42
C PHE A 66 -5.31 0.57 23.72
N ARG A 67 -6.28 -0.16 23.16
CA ARG A 67 -6.38 -1.62 23.27
C ARG A 67 -6.63 -2.24 21.89
N SER A 68 -6.16 -3.47 21.72
CA SER A 68 -6.50 -4.30 20.56
C SER A 68 -6.73 -5.72 21.04
N PRO A 69 -7.72 -6.45 20.48
CA PRO A 69 -7.84 -7.89 20.70
C PRO A 69 -6.75 -8.69 19.97
N THR A 70 -6.01 -8.05 19.05
CA THR A 70 -4.93 -8.68 18.29
C THR A 70 -3.58 -8.24 18.86
N ASP A 71 -2.74 -9.20 19.24
CA ASP A 71 -1.40 -8.92 19.75
C ASP A 71 -0.50 -8.29 18.66
N GLY A 72 0.46 -7.44 19.08
CA GLY A 72 1.43 -6.81 18.18
C GLY A 72 0.87 -5.71 17.28
N VAL A 73 -0.33 -5.19 17.57
CA VAL A 73 -0.91 -4.04 16.88
C VAL A 73 -0.32 -2.74 17.43
N SER A 74 0.16 -1.91 16.52
CA SER A 74 0.64 -0.55 16.78
C SER A 74 -0.33 0.48 16.22
N PHE A 75 -0.65 1.48 17.04
CA PHE A 75 -1.45 2.62 16.62
C PHE A 75 -0.55 3.69 16.03
N GLN A 76 -0.97 4.24 14.89
CA GLN A 76 -0.23 5.29 14.20
C GLN A 76 -1.15 6.47 13.89
N LEU A 77 -0.66 7.67 14.16
CA LEU A 77 -1.35 8.91 13.84
C LEU A 77 -0.94 9.37 12.44
N ARG A 78 -1.92 9.69 11.57
CA ARG A 78 -1.64 10.24 10.26
C ARG A 78 -1.32 11.73 10.38
N MET A 79 -0.03 12.07 10.30
CA MET A 79 0.47 13.45 10.44
C MET A 79 0.35 14.26 9.15
N GLY A 80 0.18 13.61 8.00
CA GLY A 80 0.04 14.28 6.71
C GLY A 80 0.08 13.33 5.53
N GLY A 81 0.22 13.91 4.34
CA GLY A 81 0.47 13.16 3.12
C GLY A 81 0.74 14.08 1.94
N SER A 82 1.52 13.60 0.99
CA SER A 82 1.75 14.29 -0.28
C SER A 82 1.00 13.55 -1.38
N TYR A 83 0.31 14.32 -2.22
CA TYR A 83 -0.32 13.80 -3.42
C TYR A 83 0.62 14.02 -4.59
N SER A 84 1.10 12.93 -5.19
CA SER A 84 1.92 12.97 -6.39
C SER A 84 1.21 12.22 -7.50
N SER A 85 0.93 12.88 -8.62
CA SER A 85 0.40 12.22 -9.83
C SER A 85 1.55 11.79 -10.74
N ILE A 86 1.61 10.50 -11.10
CA ILE A 86 2.52 9.98 -12.10
C ILE A 86 1.71 9.67 -13.36
N SER A 87 1.97 10.42 -14.43
CA SER A 87 1.50 10.07 -15.78
C SER A 87 2.66 9.50 -16.58
N GLY A 88 2.46 8.36 -17.23
CA GLY A 88 3.45 7.76 -18.10
C GLY A 88 2.81 7.04 -19.28
N VAL A 89 3.64 6.68 -20.25
CA VAL A 89 3.27 5.79 -21.34
C VAL A 89 4.08 4.51 -21.21
N SER A 90 3.42 3.36 -21.22
CA SER A 90 4.11 2.07 -21.31
C SER A 90 4.11 1.61 -22.76
N PHE A 91 5.28 1.18 -23.22
CA PHE A 91 5.44 0.55 -24.52
C PHE A 91 5.44 -0.96 -24.31
N GLY A 92 4.35 -1.60 -24.73
CA GLY A 92 4.20 -3.05 -24.67
C GLY A 92 4.44 -3.65 -26.06
N MET A 93 5.35 -4.63 -26.14
CA MET A 93 5.51 -5.45 -27.33
C MET A 93 4.62 -6.69 -27.14
N GLY A 94 3.46 -6.70 -27.79
CA GLY A 94 2.48 -7.77 -27.66
C GLY A 94 2.50 -8.71 -28.86
N TYR A 95 2.60 -10.02 -28.61
CA TYR A 95 2.32 -11.05 -29.62
C TYR A 95 0.80 -11.25 -29.69
N GLY A 96 0.11 -10.40 -30.44
CA GLY A 96 -1.33 -10.44 -30.63
C GLY A 96 -1.70 -10.90 -32.04
N GLY A 97 -1.96 -12.20 -32.21
CA GLY A 97 -2.63 -12.72 -33.41
C GLY A 97 -4.13 -12.48 -33.32
N TYR A 98 -4.61 -11.31 -33.75
CA TYR A 98 -6.05 -11.09 -33.93
C TYR A 98 -6.46 -11.51 -35.35
N GLY A 99 -7.45 -12.40 -35.41
CA GLY A 99 -7.81 -13.21 -36.57
C GLY A 99 -8.28 -12.43 -37.80
N GLY A 100 -7.97 -13.03 -38.96
CA GLY A 100 -8.43 -12.63 -40.28
C GLY A 100 -7.29 -12.66 -41.28
N TYR A 101 -6.92 -13.85 -41.77
CA TYR A 101 -5.89 -14.11 -42.79
C TYR A 101 -4.42 -13.89 -42.37
N GLY A 102 -3.83 -14.92 -41.75
CA GLY A 102 -2.47 -15.39 -42.08
C GLY A 102 -1.24 -14.50 -41.84
N GLY A 103 -1.31 -13.46 -41.00
CA GLY A 103 -0.16 -12.59 -40.71
C GLY A 103 0.32 -12.67 -39.26
N TYR A 104 1.55 -13.13 -39.02
CA TYR A 104 2.26 -12.87 -37.77
C TYR A 104 2.73 -11.42 -37.76
N GLY A 105 1.98 -10.53 -37.10
CA GLY A 105 2.34 -9.12 -36.96
C GLY A 105 2.97 -8.81 -35.61
N PHE A 106 4.10 -8.11 -35.62
CA PHE A 106 4.65 -7.46 -34.42
C PHE A 106 3.89 -6.15 -34.16
N GLY A 107 3.10 -6.11 -33.09
CA GLY A 107 2.38 -4.90 -32.68
C GLY A 107 3.12 -4.15 -31.57
N TYR A 108 3.41 -2.87 -31.79
CA TYR A 108 3.81 -1.95 -30.73
C TYR A 108 2.56 -1.27 -30.18
N GLY A 109 2.18 -1.62 -28.95
CA GLY A 109 1.10 -0.95 -28.23
C GLY A 109 1.66 0.15 -27.34
N VAL A 110 1.08 1.34 -27.42
CA VAL A 110 1.29 2.42 -26.44
C VAL A 110 0.07 2.45 -25.53
N ALA A 111 0.24 2.11 -24.26
CA ALA A 111 -0.82 2.22 -23.27
C ALA A 111 -0.48 3.39 -22.32
N PRO A 112 -1.22 4.51 -22.35
CA PRO A 112 -1.07 5.52 -21.32
C PRO A 112 -1.51 4.92 -19.98
N TYR A 113 -0.71 5.15 -18.94
CA TYR A 113 -1.08 4.81 -17.58
C TYR A 113 -1.05 6.07 -16.71
N TYR A 114 -2.12 6.24 -15.94
CA TYR A 114 -2.25 7.26 -14.91
C TYR A 114 -2.17 6.56 -13.57
N GLY A 115 -1.13 6.85 -12.80
CA GLY A 115 -0.95 6.37 -11.45
C GLY A 115 -1.02 7.53 -10.48
N GLU A 116 -1.83 7.42 -9.44
CA GLU A 116 -1.78 8.34 -8.31
C GLU A 116 -0.93 7.69 -7.21
N VAL A 117 0.11 8.40 -6.76
CA VAL A 117 0.92 8.01 -5.62
C VAL A 117 0.58 8.93 -4.46
N ILE A 118 -0.27 8.43 -3.56
CA ILE A 118 -0.59 9.10 -2.30
C ILE A 118 0.43 8.62 -1.28
N THR A 119 1.41 9.46 -0.94
CA THR A 119 2.28 9.19 0.21
C THR A 119 1.57 9.66 1.46
N LYS A 120 1.50 8.81 2.48
CA LYS A 120 0.90 9.14 3.78
C LYS A 120 1.99 9.04 4.81
N ALA A 121 2.15 10.09 5.60
CA ALA A 121 3.11 10.13 6.70
C ALA A 121 2.39 9.72 7.98
N TYR A 122 2.90 8.68 8.62
CA TYR A 122 2.37 8.16 9.87
C TYR A 122 3.43 8.31 10.97
N GLN A 123 2.98 8.67 12.15
CA GLN A 123 3.79 8.71 13.36
C GLN A 123 3.30 7.61 14.31
N PRO A 124 4.19 6.70 14.76
CA PRO A 124 3.80 5.69 15.73
C PRO A 124 3.43 6.36 17.06
N ILE A 125 2.29 5.97 17.63
CA ILE A 125 1.84 6.43 18.95
C ILE A 125 2.40 5.47 20.00
N CYS A 126 1.93 4.22 19.98
CA CYS A 126 2.38 3.15 20.87
C CYS A 126 1.90 1.77 20.37
N GLU A 127 2.46 0.71 20.94
CA GLU A 127 2.06 -0.69 20.73
C GLU A 127 1.11 -1.13 21.86
N THR A 128 0.00 -1.77 21.52
CA THR A 128 -1.04 -2.08 22.51
C THR A 128 -0.70 -3.24 23.44
N PRO A 129 -1.21 -3.23 24.70
CA PRO A 129 -2.00 -2.16 25.33
C PRO A 129 -1.13 -0.99 25.84
N CYS A 130 -1.59 0.25 25.67
CA CYS A 130 -0.81 1.43 26.06
C CYS A 130 -1.68 2.65 26.36
N ASP A 131 -1.15 3.57 27.17
CA ASP A 131 -1.71 4.90 27.42
C ASP A 131 -0.94 5.95 26.64
N ALA A 132 -1.63 6.83 25.92
CA ALA A 132 -1.01 7.98 25.29
C ALA A 132 -1.89 9.23 25.40
N THR A 133 -1.23 10.39 25.49
CA THR A 133 -1.89 11.69 25.49
C THR A 133 -1.93 12.24 24.08
N LEU A 134 -3.12 12.54 23.58
CA LEU A 134 -3.35 13.17 22.28
C LEU A 134 -4.03 14.52 22.46
N LEU A 135 -3.89 15.41 21.48
CA LEU A 135 -4.66 16.65 21.48
C LEU A 135 -6.14 16.34 21.20
N SER A 136 -7.05 17.08 21.82
CA SER A 136 -8.48 16.96 21.52
C SER A 136 -8.77 17.27 20.05
N GLY A 137 -9.69 16.52 19.44
CA GLY A 137 -10.20 16.77 18.09
C GLY A 137 -10.26 15.52 17.20
N ARG A 138 -10.43 15.76 15.90
CA ARG A 138 -10.60 14.69 14.90
C ARG A 138 -9.26 14.20 14.37
N HIS A 139 -8.94 12.94 14.62
CA HIS A 139 -7.69 12.30 14.21
C HIS A 139 -7.94 11.21 13.20
N ARG A 140 -7.09 11.15 12.16
CA ARG A 140 -7.04 10.00 11.26
C ARG A 140 -5.96 9.06 11.76
N MET A 141 -6.36 7.84 12.07
CA MET A 141 -5.45 6.80 12.55
C MET A 141 -5.23 5.72 11.50
N ALA A 142 -4.13 5.01 11.67
CA ALA A 142 -3.84 3.77 10.99
C ALA A 142 -3.38 2.74 12.02
N LEU A 143 -3.66 1.47 11.74
CA LEU A 143 -3.18 0.34 12.52
C LEU A 143 -2.11 -0.39 11.72
N SER A 144 -1.06 -0.85 12.40
CA SER A 144 -0.04 -1.72 11.80
C SER A 144 0.21 -2.92 12.68
N LEU A 145 0.28 -4.10 12.05
CA LEU A 145 0.59 -5.37 12.72
C LEU A 145 2.09 -5.66 12.59
N GLU A 146 2.76 -5.85 13.73
CA GLU A 146 4.19 -6.21 13.84
C GLU A 146 5.13 -5.25 13.08
N GLY A 147 4.85 -3.95 13.12
CA GLY A 147 5.62 -2.94 12.39
C GLY A 147 5.49 -3.01 10.86
N GLY A 148 4.50 -3.74 10.36
CA GLY A 148 4.19 -3.84 8.93
C GLY A 148 3.66 -2.54 8.31
N ARG A 149 3.12 -2.66 7.09
CA ARG A 149 2.52 -1.52 6.38
C ARG A 149 1.30 -1.01 7.16
N PRO A 150 1.22 0.31 7.46
CA PRO A 150 0.05 0.88 8.12
C PRO A 150 -1.20 0.80 7.24
N VAL A 151 -2.32 0.45 7.86
CA VAL A 151 -3.64 0.34 7.25
C VAL A 151 -4.52 1.44 7.82
N ASP A 152 -5.03 2.31 6.95
CA ASP A 152 -5.89 3.42 7.38
C ASP A 152 -7.20 2.92 7.98
N VAL A 153 -7.62 3.57 9.05
CA VAL A 153 -8.97 3.45 9.59
C VAL A 153 -9.92 4.27 8.71
N ALA A 154 -11.02 3.66 8.28
CA ALA A 154 -11.94 4.28 7.33
C ALA A 154 -12.57 5.58 7.85
N GLN A 155 -12.86 5.63 9.15
CA GLN A 155 -13.50 6.77 9.80
C GLN A 155 -12.50 7.52 10.69
N PRO A 156 -12.40 8.86 10.58
CA PRO A 156 -11.66 9.66 11.55
C PRO A 156 -12.31 9.50 12.92
N ILE A 157 -11.49 9.34 13.95
CA ILE A 157 -11.97 9.29 15.32
C ILE A 157 -12.05 10.71 15.90
N ASP A 158 -12.99 10.95 16.79
CA ASP A 158 -13.12 12.23 17.50
C ASP A 158 -12.78 12.02 18.98
N LEU A 159 -11.76 12.71 19.46
CA LEU A 159 -11.29 12.66 20.85
C LEU A 159 -11.65 13.97 21.53
N SER A 160 -12.83 14.05 22.15
CA SER A 160 -13.28 15.25 22.88
C SER A 160 -13.01 15.17 24.38
N ALA A 161 -12.89 13.96 24.93
CA ALA A 161 -12.64 13.67 26.34
C ALA A 161 -11.87 12.35 26.48
N ASP A 162 -11.42 12.04 27.70
CA ASP A 162 -10.65 10.82 27.98
C ASP A 162 -11.45 9.59 27.51
N ALA A 163 -10.79 8.72 26.73
CA ALA A 163 -11.48 7.66 26.01
C ALA A 163 -10.66 6.35 25.96
N ILE A 164 -11.36 5.23 25.85
CA ILE A 164 -10.78 3.93 25.50
C ILE A 164 -10.91 3.78 23.99
N VAL A 165 -9.77 3.60 23.32
CA VAL A 165 -9.68 3.44 21.87
C VAL A 165 -9.38 1.97 21.58
N GLU A 166 -10.37 1.25 21.07
CA GLU A 166 -10.24 -0.15 20.69
C GLU A 166 -10.00 -0.27 19.18
N GLY A 167 -8.86 -0.85 18.78
CA GLY A 167 -8.48 -1.05 17.40
C GLY A 167 -8.50 -2.52 17.02
N VAL A 168 -9.22 -2.87 15.96
CA VAL A 168 -9.29 -4.22 15.41
C VAL A 168 -8.57 -4.25 14.05
N TYR A 169 -7.52 -5.07 13.95
CA TYR A 169 -6.79 -5.30 12.71
C TYR A 169 -7.20 -6.64 12.09
N VAL A 170 -7.66 -6.63 10.84
CA VAL A 170 -8.05 -7.84 10.10
C VAL A 170 -6.98 -8.14 9.06
N ASP A 171 -6.13 -9.13 9.35
CA ASP A 171 -5.08 -9.58 8.43
C ASP A 171 -5.65 -10.44 7.31
N LYS A 172 -5.57 -9.95 6.06
CA LYS A 172 -5.96 -10.69 4.85
C LYS A 172 -4.76 -11.22 4.07
N ARG A 173 -3.53 -11.19 4.63
CA ARG A 173 -2.31 -11.75 4.00
C ARG A 173 -2.49 -13.21 3.58
N ARG A 174 -3.17 -14.03 4.40
CA ARG A 174 -3.43 -15.45 4.07
C ARG A 174 -4.33 -15.59 2.85
N MET A 175 -5.37 -14.75 2.72
CA MET A 175 -6.24 -14.74 1.54
C MET A 175 -5.47 -14.31 0.29
N ARG A 176 -4.59 -13.30 0.40
CA ARG A 176 -3.75 -12.87 -0.73
C ARG A 176 -2.83 -13.98 -1.21
N LYS A 177 -2.17 -14.70 -0.30
CA LYS A 177 -1.33 -15.86 -0.64
C LYS A 177 -2.13 -16.96 -1.33
N ALA A 178 -3.34 -17.26 -0.84
CA ALA A 178 -4.24 -18.23 -1.47
C ALA A 178 -4.70 -17.77 -2.87
N GLY A 179 -4.97 -16.47 -3.05
CA GLY A 179 -5.28 -15.88 -4.35
C GLY A 179 -4.18 -16.08 -5.38
N TRP A 180 -2.93 -15.78 -5.02
CA TRP A 180 -1.77 -16.02 -5.87
C TRP A 180 -1.56 -17.51 -6.20
N ALA A 181 -1.71 -18.39 -5.22
CA ALA A 181 -1.61 -19.83 -5.45
C ALA A 181 -2.69 -20.32 -6.43
N THR A 182 -3.93 -19.87 -6.25
CA THR A 182 -5.07 -20.22 -7.12
C THR A 182 -4.86 -19.70 -8.54
N PHE A 183 -4.38 -18.47 -8.66
CA PHE A 183 -4.04 -17.84 -9.94
C PHE A 183 -3.01 -18.68 -10.71
N VAL A 184 -1.88 -19.02 -10.08
CA VAL A 184 -0.78 -19.76 -10.73
C VAL A 184 -1.20 -21.18 -11.06
N ALA A 185 -1.79 -21.90 -10.08
CA ALA A 185 -2.17 -23.30 -10.27
C ALA A 185 -3.25 -23.45 -11.35
N GLY A 186 -4.29 -22.60 -11.32
CA GLY A 186 -5.35 -22.64 -12.31
C GLY A 186 -4.89 -22.20 -13.71
N SER A 187 -3.97 -21.24 -13.79
CA SER A 187 -3.37 -20.83 -15.07
C SER A 187 -2.59 -21.97 -15.71
N ILE A 188 -1.75 -22.67 -14.94
CA ILE A 188 -0.96 -23.82 -15.42
C ILE A 188 -1.89 -24.97 -15.85
N ALA A 189 -2.88 -25.31 -15.01
CA ALA A 189 -3.82 -26.39 -15.31
C ALA A 189 -4.66 -26.10 -16.57
N GLY A 190 -5.18 -24.88 -16.70
CA GLY A 190 -5.95 -24.45 -17.86
C GLY A 190 -5.12 -24.50 -19.15
N LEU A 191 -3.89 -23.97 -19.13
CA LEU A 191 -2.97 -24.02 -20.27
C LEU A 191 -2.61 -25.46 -20.64
N ALA A 192 -2.30 -26.32 -19.67
CA ALA A 192 -1.98 -27.72 -19.91
C ALA A 192 -3.15 -28.46 -20.61
N MET A 193 -4.39 -28.20 -20.19
CA MET A 193 -5.58 -28.75 -20.86
C MET A 193 -5.75 -28.24 -22.30
N MET A 194 -5.52 -26.94 -22.52
CA MET A 194 -5.56 -26.37 -23.88
C MET A 194 -4.52 -27.05 -24.77
N PHE A 195 -3.26 -27.14 -24.34
CA PHE A 195 -2.19 -27.77 -25.13
C PHE A 195 -2.43 -29.26 -25.36
N ALA A 196 -2.92 -29.99 -24.37
CA ALA A 196 -3.23 -31.41 -24.50
C ALA A 196 -4.38 -31.70 -25.50
N SER A 197 -5.24 -30.70 -25.76
CA SER A 197 -6.36 -30.82 -26.70
C SER A 197 -5.98 -30.57 -28.16
N VAL A 198 -4.79 -30.00 -28.43
CA VAL A 198 -4.29 -29.71 -29.77
C VAL A 198 -3.50 -30.91 -30.28
N SER A 199 -3.80 -31.37 -31.50
CA SER A 199 -3.01 -32.41 -32.16
C SER A 199 -2.10 -31.78 -33.21
N TYR A 200 -0.80 -31.71 -32.93
CA TYR A 200 0.21 -31.22 -33.87
C TYR A 200 0.49 -32.15 -35.06
N HIS A 201 -0.13 -33.34 -35.08
CA HIS A 201 0.07 -34.32 -36.15
C HIS A 201 -0.81 -34.05 -37.39
N ASN A 202 -1.86 -33.23 -37.25
CA ASN A 202 -2.70 -32.84 -38.37
C ASN A 202 -2.12 -31.56 -39.01
N ASP A 203 -1.71 -31.68 -40.27
CA ASP A 203 -1.17 -30.56 -41.04
C ASP A 203 -2.21 -29.42 -41.09
N PRO A 204 -1.90 -28.21 -40.60
CA PRO A 204 -2.85 -27.10 -40.48
C PRO A 204 -3.49 -26.67 -41.81
N PHE A 205 -2.90 -27.09 -42.94
CA PHE A 205 -3.36 -26.75 -44.28
C PHE A 205 -4.36 -27.75 -44.88
N VAL A 206 -4.51 -28.95 -44.31
CA VAL A 206 -5.30 -30.03 -44.95
C VAL A 206 -6.64 -30.27 -44.25
N ASN A 207 -6.71 -30.15 -42.92
CA ASN A 207 -7.94 -30.37 -42.16
C ASN A 207 -8.15 -29.21 -41.18
N GLY A 208 -9.12 -28.32 -41.46
CA GLY A 208 -9.42 -27.12 -40.69
C GLY A 208 -9.87 -27.31 -39.23
N ASN A 209 -9.74 -28.51 -38.65
CA ASN A 209 -10.03 -28.81 -37.25
C ASN A 209 -8.74 -29.22 -36.51
N GLN A 210 -8.06 -28.25 -35.89
CA GLN A 210 -6.87 -28.49 -35.06
C GLN A 210 -7.21 -28.98 -33.64
N ILE A 211 -8.46 -28.81 -33.20
CA ILE A 211 -8.90 -29.15 -31.85
C ILE A 211 -9.42 -30.59 -31.84
N ARG A 212 -8.62 -31.52 -31.28
CA ARG A 212 -8.97 -32.94 -31.20
C ARG A 212 -10.12 -33.19 -30.23
N ASN A 213 -10.18 -32.43 -29.15
CA ASN A 213 -11.22 -32.54 -28.13
C ASN A 213 -11.70 -31.14 -27.70
N PRO A 214 -12.77 -30.61 -28.32
CA PRO A 214 -13.26 -29.26 -28.03
C PRO A 214 -13.74 -29.12 -26.59
N GLY A 215 -14.30 -30.19 -25.99
CA GLY A 215 -14.72 -30.17 -24.59
C GLY A 215 -13.56 -29.89 -23.63
N VAL A 216 -12.43 -30.59 -23.80
CA VAL A 216 -11.22 -30.39 -22.98
C VAL A 216 -10.63 -29.00 -23.23
N PHE A 217 -10.61 -28.53 -24.48
CA PHE A 217 -10.12 -27.20 -24.82
C PHE A 217 -10.93 -26.11 -24.10
N TYR A 218 -12.26 -26.09 -24.26
CA TYR A 218 -13.11 -25.08 -23.64
C TYR A 218 -13.16 -25.19 -22.12
N THR A 219 -13.02 -26.40 -21.56
CA THR A 219 -12.84 -26.59 -20.12
C THR A 219 -11.53 -25.96 -19.65
N GLY A 220 -10.44 -26.14 -20.39
CA GLY A 220 -9.15 -25.49 -20.13
C GLY A 220 -9.26 -23.96 -20.16
N VAL A 221 -9.96 -23.40 -21.15
CA VAL A 221 -10.27 -21.96 -21.24
C VAL A 221 -11.05 -21.48 -20.02
N GLY A 222 -12.11 -22.21 -19.63
CA GLY A 222 -12.91 -21.87 -18.45
C GLY A 222 -12.09 -21.85 -17.16
N ILE A 223 -11.26 -22.87 -16.94
CA ILE A 223 -10.37 -22.97 -15.77
C ILE A 223 -9.35 -21.82 -15.79
N PHE A 224 -8.73 -21.56 -16.94
CA PHE A 224 -7.75 -20.51 -17.09
C PHE A 224 -8.33 -19.14 -16.73
N VAL A 225 -9.41 -18.73 -17.41
CA VAL A 225 -10.06 -17.43 -17.17
C VAL A 225 -10.65 -17.34 -15.77
N GLY A 226 -11.32 -18.39 -15.29
CA GLY A 226 -11.92 -18.43 -13.96
C GLY A 226 -10.88 -18.30 -12.84
N SER A 227 -9.72 -18.94 -13.01
CA SER A 227 -8.61 -18.88 -12.05
C SER A 227 -7.95 -17.49 -12.01
N ILE A 228 -7.83 -16.82 -13.16
CA ILE A 228 -7.34 -15.45 -13.25
C ILE A 228 -8.24 -14.50 -12.47
N ILE A 229 -9.55 -14.54 -12.71
CA ILE A 229 -10.52 -13.63 -12.06
C ILE A 229 -10.56 -13.90 -10.55
N THR A 230 -10.77 -15.17 -10.16
CA THR A 230 -10.88 -15.55 -8.74
C THR A 230 -9.58 -15.28 -7.99
N GLY A 231 -8.45 -15.65 -8.59
CA GLY A 231 -7.12 -15.41 -8.02
C GLY A 231 -6.82 -13.93 -7.86
N ALA A 232 -7.16 -13.09 -8.86
CA ALA A 232 -6.97 -11.65 -8.79
C ALA A 232 -7.83 -11.00 -7.69
N VAL A 233 -9.11 -11.37 -7.56
CA VAL A 233 -10.01 -10.84 -6.53
C VAL A 233 -9.51 -11.17 -5.11
N LEU A 234 -9.03 -12.40 -4.91
CA LEU A 234 -8.46 -12.82 -3.62
C LEU A 234 -7.11 -12.16 -3.34
N ALA A 235 -6.26 -12.02 -4.37
CA ALA A 235 -4.96 -11.36 -4.27
C ALA A 235 -5.09 -9.85 -4.01
N SER A 236 -6.17 -9.21 -4.46
CA SER A 236 -6.42 -7.77 -4.29
C SER A 236 -7.09 -7.39 -2.96
N GLN A 237 -7.39 -8.36 -2.10
CA GLN A 237 -7.96 -8.06 -0.78
C GLN A 237 -6.96 -7.29 0.07
N ASN A 238 -7.28 -6.03 0.38
CA ASN A 238 -6.49 -5.20 1.29
C ASN A 238 -6.79 -5.56 2.74
N ASP A 239 -5.80 -5.38 3.62
CA ASP A 239 -6.01 -5.49 5.06
C ASP A 239 -6.97 -4.38 5.53
N GLU A 240 -7.70 -4.66 6.61
CA GLU A 240 -8.72 -3.73 7.14
C GLU A 240 -8.40 -3.37 8.58
N ALA A 241 -8.68 -2.11 8.93
CA ALA A 241 -8.50 -1.56 10.27
C ALA A 241 -9.78 -0.86 10.71
N HIS A 242 -10.28 -1.24 11.88
CA HIS A 242 -11.43 -0.63 12.52
C HIS A 242 -11.03 -0.06 13.86
N VAL A 243 -11.56 1.11 14.21
CA VAL A 243 -11.35 1.69 15.53
C VAL A 243 -12.70 2.12 16.10
N ASN A 244 -12.96 1.69 17.32
CA ASN A 244 -14.10 2.10 18.12
C ASN A 244 -13.60 2.93 19.29
N VAL A 245 -14.36 3.96 19.66
CA VAL A 245 -14.02 4.86 20.77
C VAL A 245 -15.13 4.77 21.80
N TYR A 246 -14.75 4.53 23.05
CA TYR A 246 -15.66 4.47 24.19
C TYR A 246 -15.26 5.54 25.21
N PRO A 247 -16.21 6.24 25.84
CA PRO A 247 -15.90 7.14 26.95
C PRO A 247 -15.37 6.36 28.16
N VAL A 248 -14.46 6.97 28.92
CA VAL A 248 -14.09 6.45 30.24
C VAL A 248 -15.18 6.85 31.24
N GLU A 249 -15.87 5.87 31.83
CA GLU A 249 -16.85 6.10 32.92
C GLU A 249 -16.17 6.43 34.25
#